data_AF-A0A326RQS9-F1
#
_entry.id   AF-A0A326RQS9-F1
#
_cell.length_a   1.000
_cell.length_b   1.000
_cell.length_c   1.000
_cell.angle_alpha   90.00
_cell.angle_beta   90.00
_cell.angle_gamma   90.00
#
_symmetry.space_group_name_H-M   'P 1'
#
loop_
_entity.id
_entity.type
_entity.pdbx_description
1 polymer ?
#
loop_
_entity_poly.entity_id
_entity_poly.type
_entity_poly.pdbx_seq_one_letter_code
_entity_poly.pdbx_strand_id
1 'polypeptide(L)'
;MQNKFKLILLAFLFAGFTGFAQQIQMPQASPSAKIAQQVGLTQVTVDYSRPSTKGRKIFGELVPYGEVWRTGANSATIFNFSTEVMIDGKKVPAGSYALYSIPGKSVWTMVLSKNTQLWGSIGYSASDDLLRWTVPASKTSKKYETFEISFNKLTDNSADVSLKWEQTRVDFTLTTEVDPIVMADIQKQVIDTKTTNPALLYQAASYYFTNNKDLPQAYEWIKASTDSDPKYWTMHLRAKIELAMGLKTDALESANKSKAMAMEAKNPDYVGLNERLVKTIK
;
A
#
# COMPACT_ATOMS: atom_id res chain seq x y z
N MET A 1 63.93 34.74 22.82
CA MET A 1 62.96 35.06 21.74
C MET A 1 62.22 33.84 21.17
N GLN A 2 62.17 32.71 21.88
CA GLN A 2 61.53 31.46 21.40
C GLN A 2 59.99 31.45 21.42
N ASN A 3 59.34 32.46 21.99
CA ASN A 3 57.88 32.55 22.05
C ASN A 3 57.25 33.31 20.86
N LYS A 4 58.05 33.93 19.99
CA LYS A 4 57.52 34.65 18.81
C LYS A 4 57.39 33.77 17.56
N PHE A 5 58.07 32.62 17.51
CA PHE A 5 58.00 31.69 16.38
C PHE A 5 56.78 30.74 16.44
N LYS A 6 56.21 30.52 17.64
CA LYS A 6 55.00 29.69 17.82
C LYS A 6 53.71 30.39 17.40
N LEU A 7 53.69 31.73 17.32
CA LEU A 7 52.50 32.49 16.94
C LEU A 7 52.28 32.58 15.42
N ILE A 8 53.29 32.32 14.59
CA ILE A 8 53.17 32.34 13.13
C ILE A 8 52.76 30.96 12.59
N LEU A 9 53.06 29.88 13.30
CA LEU A 9 52.64 28.52 12.92
C LEU A 9 51.16 28.23 13.23
N LEU A 10 50.52 29.03 14.09
CA LEU A 10 49.10 28.87 14.44
C LEU A 10 48.15 29.63 13.48
N ALA A 11 48.68 30.53 12.65
CA ALA A 11 47.90 31.30 11.68
C ALA A 11 47.75 30.60 10.31
N PHE A 12 48.53 29.54 10.04
CA PHE A 12 48.49 28.78 8.79
C PHE A 12 47.67 27.47 8.87
N LEU A 13 47.15 27.11 10.05
CA LEU A 13 46.39 25.87 10.27
C LEU A 13 44.86 26.04 10.14
N PHE A 14 44.38 27.22 9.74
CA PHE A 14 42.95 27.49 9.52
C PHE A 14 42.59 27.79 8.05
N ALA A 15 43.54 27.66 7.12
CA ALA A 15 43.33 27.89 5.69
C ALA A 15 43.27 26.56 4.92
N GLY A 16 42.30 25.71 5.26
CA GLY A 16 42.06 24.46 4.52
C GLY A 16 40.72 23.87 4.88
N PHE A 17 39.89 23.62 3.87
CA PHE A 17 38.58 22.97 3.91
C PHE A 17 37.34 23.83 4.17
N THR A 18 37.06 24.76 3.26
CA THR A 18 35.67 24.96 2.79
C THR A 18 35.62 25.02 1.27
N GLY A 19 36.12 23.95 0.65
CA GLY A 19 35.94 23.68 -0.77
C GLY A 19 34.73 22.78 -1.03
N PHE A 20 33.58 23.04 -0.40
CA PHE A 20 32.32 22.61 -1.00
C PHE A 20 32.03 23.64 -2.08
N ALA A 21 32.24 23.26 -3.34
CA ALA A 21 31.76 24.05 -4.46
C ALA A 21 30.29 24.45 -4.16
N GLN A 22 30.02 25.75 -4.10
CA GLN A 22 28.66 26.28 -4.10
C GLN A 22 28.07 26.02 -5.49
N GLN A 23 27.73 24.76 -5.75
CA GLN A 23 26.97 24.40 -6.93
C GLN A 23 25.56 24.96 -6.72
N ILE A 24 25.11 25.81 -7.64
CA ILE A 24 23.74 26.34 -7.60
C ILE A 24 22.79 25.13 -7.63
N GLN A 25 21.94 25.02 -6.61
CA GLN A 25 20.94 23.96 -6.54
C GLN A 25 19.86 24.22 -7.59
N MET A 26 19.97 23.53 -8.72
CA MET A 26 18.99 23.59 -9.80
C MET A 26 17.91 22.51 -9.59
N PRO A 27 16.63 22.78 -9.95
CA PRO A 27 15.61 21.75 -9.98
C PRO A 27 16.04 20.58 -10.88
N GLN A 28 15.94 19.35 -10.37
CA GLN A 28 16.22 18.16 -11.15
C GLN A 28 15.23 18.03 -12.30
N ALA A 29 15.73 17.74 -13.51
CA ALA A 29 14.88 17.61 -14.69
C ALA A 29 13.84 16.49 -14.58
N SER A 30 14.11 15.48 -13.74
CA SER A 30 13.18 14.42 -13.35
C SER A 30 13.13 14.38 -11.82
N PRO A 31 12.19 15.10 -11.19
CA PRO A 31 12.06 15.12 -9.73
C PRO A 31 11.79 13.72 -9.16
N SER A 32 12.36 13.43 -7.98
CA SER A 32 12.07 12.21 -7.23
C SER A 32 10.68 12.26 -6.60
N ALA A 33 10.05 11.11 -6.44
CA ALA A 33 8.81 10.91 -5.71
C ALA A 33 8.87 9.60 -4.93
N LYS A 34 8.29 9.61 -3.73
CA LYS A 34 8.02 8.41 -2.93
C LYS A 34 6.52 8.31 -2.70
N ILE A 35 5.95 7.13 -2.94
CA ILE A 35 4.57 6.80 -2.55
C ILE A 35 4.60 5.61 -1.61
N ALA A 36 3.68 5.60 -0.64
CA ALA A 36 3.47 4.49 0.28
C ALA A 36 1.99 4.13 0.29
N GLN A 37 1.69 2.83 0.21
CA GLN A 37 0.34 2.30 0.21
C GLN A 37 0.26 1.07 1.08
N GLN A 38 -0.73 1.04 1.96
CA GLN A 38 -1.10 -0.18 2.68
C GLN A 38 -1.98 -1.05 1.77
N VAL A 39 -1.59 -2.31 1.56
CA VAL A 39 -2.36 -3.32 0.83
C VAL A 39 -2.50 -4.53 1.75
N GLY A 40 -3.71 -4.75 2.27
CA GLY A 40 -3.93 -5.66 3.39
C GLY A 40 -3.03 -5.29 4.58
N LEU A 41 -2.24 -6.26 5.06
CA LEU A 41 -1.28 -6.04 6.14
C LEU A 41 0.12 -5.65 5.64
N THR A 42 0.30 -5.51 4.33
CA THR A 42 1.58 -5.15 3.70
C THR A 42 1.67 -3.66 3.41
N GLN A 43 2.66 -2.98 3.96
CA GLN A 43 3.10 -1.68 3.43
C GLN A 43 3.94 -1.90 2.16
N VAL A 44 3.54 -1.23 1.08
CA VAL A 44 4.27 -1.16 -0.20
C VAL A 44 4.75 0.27 -0.41
N THR A 45 6.04 0.47 -0.65
CA THR A 45 6.57 1.79 -1.03
C THR A 45 7.22 1.76 -2.39
N VAL A 46 7.09 2.85 -3.15
CA VAL A 46 7.74 3.03 -4.45
C VAL A 46 8.54 4.31 -4.45
N ASP A 47 9.85 4.16 -4.63
CA ASP A 47 10.83 5.23 -4.81
C ASP A 47 11.15 5.36 -6.30
N TYR A 48 10.82 6.50 -6.92
CA TYR A 48 11.00 6.66 -8.36
C TYR A 48 11.26 8.12 -8.77
N SER A 49 11.73 8.33 -10.00
CA SER A 49 11.81 9.68 -10.60
C SER A 49 10.73 9.87 -11.65
N ARG A 50 10.24 11.11 -11.77
CA ARG A 50 9.11 11.50 -12.62
C ARG A 50 9.54 12.36 -13.82
N PRO A 51 10.11 11.78 -14.89
CA PRO A 51 10.46 12.54 -16.10
C PRO A 51 9.22 13.10 -16.81
N SER A 52 9.37 14.26 -17.45
CA SER A 52 8.33 14.87 -18.30
C SER A 52 8.56 14.63 -19.79
N THR A 53 7.49 14.61 -20.60
CA THR A 53 7.61 14.38 -22.03
C THR A 53 8.33 15.51 -22.74
N LYS A 54 8.06 16.77 -22.34
CA LYS A 54 8.63 17.99 -22.95
C LYS A 54 8.46 18.00 -24.48
N GLY A 55 7.28 17.59 -24.96
CA GLY A 55 6.95 17.53 -26.39
C GLY A 55 7.55 16.35 -27.17
N ARG A 56 8.34 15.49 -26.52
CA ARG A 56 8.96 14.31 -27.16
C ARG A 56 7.98 13.14 -27.23
N LYS A 57 8.13 12.31 -28.26
CA LYS A 57 7.56 10.97 -28.29
C LYS A 57 8.33 10.09 -27.31
N ILE A 58 7.62 9.37 -26.45
CA ILE A 58 8.26 8.57 -25.40
C ILE A 58 8.49 7.15 -25.90
N PHE A 59 7.42 6.38 -26.06
CA PHE A 59 7.54 4.96 -26.40
C PHE A 59 7.71 4.77 -27.91
N GLY A 60 8.77 4.04 -28.27
CA GLY A 60 9.22 3.87 -29.65
C GLY A 60 10.28 4.87 -30.12
N GLU A 61 10.61 5.87 -29.31
CA GLU A 61 11.68 6.84 -29.59
C GLU A 61 12.60 7.02 -28.38
N LEU A 62 12.21 7.84 -27.39
CA LEU A 62 13.03 8.07 -26.19
C LEU A 62 13.23 6.78 -25.37
N VAL A 63 12.19 5.95 -25.30
CA VAL A 63 12.20 4.61 -24.73
C VAL A 63 11.92 3.64 -25.88
N PRO A 64 12.96 3.01 -26.46
CA PRO A 64 12.80 2.08 -27.57
C PRO A 64 11.95 0.86 -27.18
N TYR A 65 11.21 0.33 -28.15
CA TYR A 65 10.51 -0.95 -27.94
C TYR A 65 11.50 -2.11 -28.00
N GLY A 66 11.25 -3.15 -27.19
CA GLY A 66 12.09 -4.35 -27.13
C GLY A 66 13.36 -4.20 -26.28
N GLU A 67 13.65 -3.00 -25.79
CA GLU A 67 14.83 -2.70 -24.99
C GLU A 67 14.51 -2.56 -23.50
N VAL A 68 15.47 -2.93 -22.66
CA VAL A 68 15.35 -2.81 -21.20
C VAL A 68 15.39 -1.33 -20.79
N TRP A 69 14.38 -0.92 -20.04
CA TRP A 69 14.24 0.39 -19.45
C TRP A 69 14.13 0.29 -17.93
N ARG A 70 14.83 1.17 -17.22
CA ARG A 70 14.80 1.34 -15.75
C ARG A 70 13.47 1.79 -15.15
N THR A 71 12.43 1.89 -15.98
CA THR A 71 11.08 2.31 -15.61
C THR A 71 11.05 3.62 -14.82
N GLY A 72 11.54 4.70 -15.43
CA GLY A 72 11.63 6.03 -14.84
C GLY A 72 12.81 6.81 -15.41
N ALA A 73 13.39 7.68 -14.59
CA ALA A 73 14.61 8.43 -14.89
C ALA A 73 15.60 8.39 -13.73
N ASN A 74 16.86 8.79 -13.98
CA ASN A 74 17.95 8.72 -12.99
C ASN A 74 18.17 7.28 -12.49
N SER A 75 18.07 7.03 -11.18
CA SER A 75 18.11 5.70 -10.57
C SER A 75 16.93 4.83 -10.96
N ALA A 76 17.09 3.50 -10.85
CA ALA A 76 15.98 2.58 -11.07
C ALA A 76 14.84 2.84 -10.07
N THR A 77 13.60 2.63 -10.50
CA THR A 77 12.45 2.65 -9.62
C THR A 77 12.55 1.50 -8.63
N ILE A 78 12.46 1.76 -7.32
CA ILE A 78 12.56 0.74 -6.27
C ILE A 78 11.19 0.51 -5.65
N PHE A 79 10.75 -0.75 -5.67
CA PHE A 79 9.64 -1.24 -4.87
C PHE A 79 10.18 -1.83 -3.58
N ASN A 80 9.56 -1.51 -2.45
CA ASN A 80 9.80 -2.17 -1.17
C ASN A 80 8.49 -2.78 -0.66
N PHE A 81 8.57 -4.04 -0.26
CA PHE A 81 7.48 -4.80 0.35
C PHE A 81 7.86 -5.17 1.78
N SER A 82 7.05 -4.77 2.74
CA SER A 82 7.27 -5.09 4.17
C SER A 82 6.99 -6.55 4.53
N THR A 83 6.16 -7.24 3.74
CA THR A 83 5.87 -8.67 3.85
C THR A 83 5.85 -9.31 2.46
N GLU A 84 5.74 -10.63 2.38
CA GLU A 84 5.57 -11.33 1.10
C GLU A 84 4.31 -10.84 0.35
N VAL A 85 4.43 -10.68 -0.96
CA VAL A 85 3.33 -10.30 -1.86
C VAL A 85 3.23 -11.28 -3.02
N MET A 86 2.14 -11.20 -3.76
CA MET A 86 1.87 -12.01 -4.93
C MET A 86 1.69 -11.10 -6.15
N ILE A 87 2.46 -11.35 -7.21
CA ILE A 87 2.40 -10.63 -8.49
C ILE A 87 2.38 -11.68 -9.60
N ASP A 88 1.39 -11.59 -10.50
CA ASP A 88 1.21 -12.57 -11.59
C ASP A 88 1.19 -14.03 -11.10
N GLY A 89 0.52 -14.27 -9.97
CA GLY A 89 0.42 -15.60 -9.33
C GLY A 89 1.71 -16.13 -8.71
N LYS A 90 2.78 -15.33 -8.65
CA LYS A 90 4.09 -15.71 -8.11
C LYS A 90 4.40 -14.95 -6.82
N LYS A 91 4.98 -15.67 -5.86
CA LYS A 91 5.44 -15.12 -4.57
C LYS A 91 6.64 -14.23 -4.78
N VAL A 92 6.60 -13.06 -4.15
CA VAL A 92 7.69 -12.09 -4.06
C VAL A 92 7.97 -11.88 -2.57
N PRO A 93 9.11 -12.37 -2.05
CA PRO A 93 9.44 -12.21 -0.64
C PRO A 93 9.53 -10.74 -0.23
N ALA A 94 9.34 -10.46 1.06
CA ALA A 94 9.59 -9.14 1.63
C ALA A 94 11.00 -8.65 1.27
N GLY A 95 11.13 -7.36 0.94
CA GLY A 95 12.41 -6.79 0.52
C GLY A 95 12.28 -5.65 -0.48
N SER A 96 13.43 -5.17 -0.96
CA SER A 96 13.54 -4.11 -1.96
C SER A 96 13.95 -4.69 -3.31
N TYR A 97 13.28 -4.25 -4.38
CA TYR A 97 13.51 -4.72 -5.75
C TYR A 97 13.47 -3.55 -6.73
N ALA A 98 14.38 -3.56 -7.71
CA ALA A 98 14.36 -2.60 -8.79
C ALA A 98 13.36 -3.01 -9.88
N LEU A 99 12.52 -2.08 -10.32
CA LEU A 99 11.58 -2.27 -11.41
C LEU A 99 12.21 -1.93 -12.75
N TYR A 100 12.38 -2.94 -13.59
CA TYR A 100 12.68 -2.80 -15.00
C TYR A 100 11.46 -3.14 -15.85
N SER A 101 11.44 -2.62 -17.06
CA SER A 101 10.42 -2.94 -18.06
C SER A 101 11.04 -3.04 -19.44
N ILE A 102 10.45 -3.86 -20.30
CA ILE A 102 10.77 -3.96 -21.72
C ILE A 102 9.49 -3.60 -22.46
N PRO A 103 9.34 -2.34 -22.89
CA PRO A 103 8.15 -1.88 -23.56
C PRO A 103 7.96 -2.57 -24.92
N GLY A 104 6.74 -3.02 -25.18
CA GLY A 104 6.28 -3.37 -26.51
C GLY A 104 5.09 -2.50 -26.94
N LYS A 105 4.61 -2.69 -28.17
CA LYS A 105 3.48 -1.92 -28.70
C LYS A 105 2.14 -2.22 -28.00
N SER A 106 1.92 -3.48 -27.65
CA SER A 106 0.67 -3.97 -27.04
C SER A 106 0.89 -4.70 -25.72
N VAL A 107 2.09 -5.20 -25.47
CA VAL A 107 2.46 -5.95 -24.26
C VAL A 107 3.80 -5.46 -23.79
N TRP A 108 3.93 -5.25 -22.48
CA TRP A 108 5.20 -4.96 -21.84
C TRP A 108 5.64 -6.18 -21.05
N THR A 109 6.95 -6.42 -20.99
CA THR A 109 7.52 -7.31 -19.99
C THR A 109 7.93 -6.46 -18.79
N MET A 110 7.45 -6.80 -17.61
CA MET A 110 7.84 -6.19 -16.35
C MET A 110 8.82 -7.11 -15.63
N VAL A 111 9.74 -6.51 -14.88
CA VAL A 111 10.82 -7.23 -14.20
C VAL A 111 11.04 -6.63 -12.82
N LEU A 112 11.05 -7.47 -11.79
CA LEU A 112 11.62 -7.13 -10.49
C LEU A 112 13.01 -7.77 -10.40
N SER A 113 14.03 -6.93 -10.25
CA SER A 113 15.42 -7.34 -10.08
C SER A 113 15.85 -7.20 -8.62
N LYS A 114 16.67 -8.14 -8.14
CA LYS A 114 17.31 -8.09 -6.81
C LYS A 114 18.40 -7.01 -6.74
N ASN A 115 18.91 -6.56 -7.87
CA ASN A 115 19.96 -5.55 -7.93
C ASN A 115 19.34 -4.14 -7.89
N THR A 116 19.38 -3.51 -6.72
CA THR A 116 18.79 -2.19 -6.49
C THR A 116 19.77 -1.02 -6.66
N GLN A 117 21.02 -1.29 -7.02
CA GLN A 117 22.11 -0.30 -6.97
C GLN A 117 22.44 0.32 -8.33
N LEU A 118 21.80 -0.16 -9.40
CA LEU A 118 22.10 0.30 -10.75
C LEU A 118 21.56 1.71 -11.01
N TRP A 119 22.43 2.54 -11.59
CA TRP A 119 22.05 3.82 -12.14
C TRP A 119 21.72 3.65 -13.63
N GLY A 120 20.44 3.46 -13.91
CA GLY A 120 20.01 3.22 -15.28
C GLY A 120 19.67 1.77 -15.60
N SER A 121 19.79 1.44 -16.89
CA SER A 121 19.81 0.06 -17.40
C SER A 121 21.24 -0.42 -17.71
N ILE A 122 22.25 0.44 -17.56
CA ILE A 122 23.65 0.05 -17.74
C ILE A 122 24.03 -0.91 -16.62
N GLY A 123 24.57 -2.08 -16.99
CA GLY A 123 24.91 -3.15 -16.04
C GLY A 123 23.74 -4.03 -15.64
N TYR A 124 22.55 -3.84 -16.23
CA TYR A 124 21.43 -4.76 -16.03
C TYR A 124 21.80 -6.18 -16.51
N SER A 125 21.49 -7.18 -15.69
CA SER A 125 21.63 -8.60 -16.02
C SER A 125 20.35 -9.35 -15.69
N ALA A 126 19.89 -10.18 -16.63
CA ALA A 126 18.74 -11.06 -16.41
C ALA A 126 18.99 -12.12 -15.31
N SER A 127 20.24 -12.38 -14.94
CA SER A 127 20.57 -13.24 -13.79
C SER A 127 20.08 -12.69 -12.45
N ASP A 128 19.90 -11.37 -12.37
CA ASP A 128 19.46 -10.69 -11.15
C ASP A 128 17.94 -10.59 -11.06
N ASP A 129 17.21 -11.01 -12.10
CA ASP A 129 15.75 -11.01 -12.12
C ASP A 129 15.19 -11.98 -11.06
N LEU A 130 14.41 -11.44 -10.13
CA LEU A 130 13.58 -12.27 -9.24
C LEU A 130 12.34 -12.74 -9.99
N LEU A 131 11.68 -11.83 -10.69
CA LEU A 131 10.39 -12.07 -11.31
C LEU A 131 10.30 -11.33 -12.65
N ARG A 132 9.85 -12.05 -13.67
CA ARG A 132 9.50 -11.53 -14.99
C ARG A 132 8.08 -11.94 -15.35
N TRP A 133 7.27 -10.98 -15.77
CA TRP A 133 5.87 -11.20 -16.17
C TRP A 133 5.47 -10.24 -17.28
N THR A 134 4.35 -10.50 -17.93
CA THR A 134 3.83 -9.65 -19.01
C THR A 134 2.56 -8.93 -18.59
N VAL A 135 2.38 -7.72 -19.10
CA VAL A 135 1.20 -6.89 -18.86
C VAL A 135 0.73 -6.25 -20.16
N PRO A 136 -0.58 -6.10 -20.40
CA PRO A 136 -1.07 -5.40 -21.56
C PRO A 136 -0.76 -3.90 -21.46
N ALA A 137 -0.36 -3.31 -22.58
CA ALA A 137 -0.23 -1.87 -22.74
C ALA A 137 -1.49 -1.32 -23.39
N SER A 138 -2.03 -0.25 -22.80
CA SER A 138 -3.24 0.42 -23.26
C SER A 138 -3.03 1.91 -23.42
N LYS A 139 -3.94 2.57 -24.13
CA LYS A 139 -3.94 4.02 -24.26
C LYS A 139 -4.73 4.68 -23.12
N THR A 140 -4.22 5.79 -22.60
CA THR A 140 -4.95 6.63 -21.65
C THR A 140 -5.92 7.57 -22.37
N SER A 141 -6.99 7.97 -21.71
CA SER A 141 -7.98 8.94 -22.24
C SER A 141 -7.42 10.35 -22.40
N LYS A 142 -6.39 10.69 -21.63
CA LYS A 142 -5.67 11.97 -21.68
C LYS A 142 -4.18 11.76 -21.73
N LYS A 143 -3.44 12.76 -22.19
CA LYS A 143 -1.97 12.77 -22.11
C LYS A 143 -1.51 13.01 -20.66
N TYR A 144 -0.56 12.20 -20.21
CA TYR A 144 0.20 12.34 -18.97
C TYR A 144 1.55 12.98 -19.28
N GLU A 145 1.69 14.27 -18.99
CA GLU A 145 2.92 15.02 -19.28
C GLU A 145 4.11 14.51 -18.45
N THR A 146 3.86 14.03 -17.23
CA THR A 146 4.88 13.58 -16.30
C THR A 146 4.62 12.12 -15.92
N PHE A 147 5.66 11.30 -15.90
CA PHE A 147 5.56 9.89 -15.51
C PHE A 147 4.95 9.74 -14.12
N GLU A 148 4.01 8.82 -13.99
CA GLU A 148 3.24 8.60 -12.78
C GLU A 148 3.13 7.10 -12.48
N ILE A 149 3.41 6.74 -11.23
CA ILE A 149 3.07 5.46 -10.64
C ILE A 149 2.00 5.71 -9.57
N SER A 150 0.95 4.88 -9.57
CA SER A 150 -0.19 5.02 -8.66
C SER A 150 -0.75 3.66 -8.24
N PHE A 151 -1.33 3.61 -7.05
CA PHE A 151 -2.14 2.48 -6.59
C PHE A 151 -3.63 2.78 -6.85
N ASN A 152 -4.36 1.82 -7.38
CA ASN A 152 -5.76 1.93 -7.78
C ASN A 152 -6.53 0.67 -7.36
N LYS A 153 -7.87 0.73 -7.40
CA LYS A 153 -8.76 -0.41 -7.09
C LYS A 153 -8.35 -1.19 -5.84
N LEU A 154 -8.15 -0.47 -4.73
CA LEU A 154 -7.82 -1.11 -3.47
C LEU A 154 -8.96 -2.01 -2.99
N THR A 155 -8.59 -3.18 -2.51
CA THR A 155 -9.43 -4.11 -1.77
C THR A 155 -8.76 -4.41 -0.43
N ASP A 156 -9.38 -5.27 0.37
CA ASP A 156 -8.82 -5.70 1.66
C ASP A 156 -7.49 -6.43 1.53
N ASN A 157 -7.13 -6.96 0.36
CA ASN A 157 -5.91 -7.73 0.15
C ASN A 157 -5.17 -7.44 -1.17
N SER A 158 -5.65 -6.52 -2.00
CA SER A 158 -5.08 -6.25 -3.33
C SER A 158 -5.07 -4.78 -3.71
N ALA A 159 -4.18 -4.42 -4.64
CA ALA A 159 -4.20 -3.13 -5.33
C ALA A 159 -3.68 -3.29 -6.76
N ASP A 160 -4.25 -2.54 -7.69
CA ASP A 160 -3.70 -2.37 -9.03
C ASP A 160 -2.60 -1.30 -9.00
N VAL A 161 -1.40 -1.63 -9.48
CA VAL A 161 -0.31 -0.68 -9.69
C VAL A 161 -0.35 -0.22 -11.15
N SER A 162 -0.54 1.08 -11.35
CA SER A 162 -0.62 1.69 -12.69
C SER A 162 0.58 2.56 -12.98
N LEU A 163 1.23 2.33 -14.11
CA LEU A 163 2.29 3.17 -14.67
C LEU A 163 1.73 3.94 -15.86
N LYS A 164 1.85 5.27 -15.87
CA LYS A 164 1.31 6.14 -16.92
C LYS A 164 2.35 7.14 -17.38
N TRP A 165 2.55 7.25 -18.68
CA TRP A 165 3.35 8.32 -19.30
C TRP A 165 2.90 8.58 -20.72
N GLU A 166 2.95 9.83 -21.16
CA GLU A 166 2.48 10.23 -22.48
C GLU A 166 1.03 9.78 -22.68
N GLN A 167 0.73 8.86 -23.60
CA GLN A 167 -0.60 8.27 -23.76
C GLN A 167 -0.61 6.77 -23.50
N THR A 168 0.38 6.25 -22.79
CA THR A 168 0.54 4.81 -22.52
C THR A 168 0.29 4.52 -21.06
N ARG A 169 -0.41 3.43 -20.80
CA ARG A 169 -0.67 2.87 -19.48
C ARG A 169 -0.39 1.37 -19.48
N VAL A 170 0.27 0.91 -18.43
CA VAL A 170 0.30 -0.51 -18.05
C VAL A 170 -0.16 -0.66 -16.60
N ASP A 171 -0.78 -1.79 -16.31
CA ASP A 171 -1.30 -2.14 -14.99
C ASP A 171 -0.85 -3.55 -14.63
N PHE A 172 -0.56 -3.78 -13.36
CA PHE A 172 -0.49 -5.12 -12.78
C PHE A 172 -1.11 -5.12 -11.40
N THR A 173 -1.68 -6.26 -11.01
CA THR A 173 -2.27 -6.41 -9.69
C THR A 173 -1.24 -6.98 -8.73
N LEU A 174 -1.12 -6.34 -7.58
CA LEU A 174 -0.42 -6.84 -6.41
C LEU A 174 -1.46 -7.37 -5.42
N THR A 175 -1.25 -8.58 -4.93
CA THR A 175 -2.11 -9.23 -3.92
C THR A 175 -1.26 -9.61 -2.71
N THR A 176 -1.92 -9.76 -1.55
CA THR A 176 -1.29 -10.06 -0.27
C THR A 176 -2.10 -11.13 0.45
N GLU A 177 -1.42 -11.96 1.25
CA GLU A 177 -2.08 -12.98 2.06
C GLU A 177 -2.50 -12.36 3.40
N VAL A 178 -3.79 -12.08 3.56
CA VAL A 178 -4.35 -11.51 4.80
C VAL A 178 -4.98 -12.58 5.67
N ASP A 179 -5.76 -13.49 5.07
CA ASP A 179 -6.58 -14.45 5.80
C ASP A 179 -5.79 -15.42 6.69
N PRO A 180 -4.71 -16.06 6.21
CA PRO A 180 -3.92 -16.94 7.06
C PRO A 180 -3.30 -16.22 8.27
N ILE A 181 -2.93 -14.94 8.11
CA ILE A 181 -2.31 -14.13 9.16
C ILE A 181 -3.34 -13.79 10.24
N VAL A 182 -4.50 -13.27 9.84
CA VAL A 182 -5.55 -12.87 10.79
C VAL A 182 -6.16 -14.09 11.47
N MET A 183 -6.37 -15.19 10.74
CA MET A 183 -6.92 -16.42 11.33
C MET A 183 -5.96 -17.05 12.34
N ALA A 184 -4.64 -17.05 12.08
CA ALA A 184 -3.65 -17.51 13.06
C ALA A 184 -3.65 -16.64 14.32
N ASP A 185 -3.84 -15.33 14.17
CA ASP A 185 -3.91 -14.42 15.30
C ASP A 185 -5.20 -14.58 16.12
N ILE A 186 -6.35 -14.76 15.46
CA ILE A 186 -7.63 -15.10 16.13
C ILE A 186 -7.51 -16.43 16.86
N GLN A 187 -6.92 -17.45 16.24
CA GLN A 187 -6.69 -18.75 16.88
C GLN A 187 -5.90 -18.57 18.18
N LYS A 188 -4.76 -17.90 18.09
CA LYS A 188 -3.85 -17.69 19.21
C LYS A 188 -4.44 -16.82 20.31
N GLN A 189 -5.09 -15.71 19.96
CA GLN A 189 -5.50 -14.69 20.93
C GLN A 189 -6.92 -14.87 21.47
N VAL A 190 -7.80 -15.55 20.73
CA VAL A 190 -9.22 -15.70 21.09
C VAL A 190 -9.55 -17.15 21.42
N ILE A 191 -9.22 -18.08 20.53
CA ILE A 191 -9.66 -19.48 20.64
C ILE A 191 -8.82 -20.23 21.68
N ASP A 192 -7.50 -20.21 21.55
CA ASP A 192 -6.58 -20.96 22.42
C ASP A 192 -6.61 -20.44 23.86
N THR A 193 -6.74 -19.13 24.03
CA THR A 193 -6.79 -18.47 25.36
C THR A 193 -8.18 -18.49 25.99
N LYS A 194 -9.23 -18.78 25.19
CA LYS A 194 -10.65 -18.60 25.59
C LYS A 194 -10.89 -17.22 26.18
N THR A 195 -10.43 -16.19 25.49
CA THR A 195 -10.45 -14.81 25.99
C THR A 195 -11.87 -14.34 26.31
N THR A 196 -12.00 -13.54 27.38
CA THR A 196 -13.21 -12.78 27.69
C THR A 196 -13.06 -11.30 27.36
N ASN A 197 -11.94 -10.89 26.75
CA ASN A 197 -11.70 -9.50 26.40
C ASN A 197 -12.69 -9.05 25.31
N PRO A 198 -13.60 -8.09 25.60
CA PRO A 198 -14.66 -7.70 24.67
C PRO A 198 -14.12 -7.09 23.38
N ALA A 199 -12.94 -6.47 23.40
CA ALA A 199 -12.31 -5.89 22.21
C ALA A 199 -11.78 -6.96 21.25
N LEU A 200 -11.13 -8.01 21.77
CA LEU A 200 -10.64 -9.12 20.96
C LEU A 200 -11.80 -9.93 20.36
N LEU A 201 -12.85 -10.16 21.15
CA LEU A 201 -14.07 -10.84 20.69
C LEU A 201 -14.78 -10.05 19.59
N TYR A 202 -14.87 -8.72 19.74
CA TYR A 202 -15.38 -7.84 18.68
C TYR A 202 -14.55 -7.93 17.39
N GLN A 203 -13.22 -7.87 17.49
CA GLN A 203 -12.33 -7.95 16.33
C GLN A 203 -12.49 -9.27 15.58
N ALA A 204 -12.53 -10.40 16.30
CA ALA A 204 -12.72 -11.72 15.71
C ALA A 204 -14.10 -11.86 15.06
N ALA A 205 -15.17 -11.44 15.74
CA ALA A 205 -16.53 -11.45 15.19
C ALA A 205 -16.65 -10.60 13.92
N SER A 206 -16.07 -9.39 13.93
CA SER A 206 -16.05 -8.48 12.78
C SER A 206 -15.35 -9.11 11.59
N TYR A 207 -14.19 -9.75 11.83
CA TYR A 207 -13.44 -10.42 10.78
C TYR A 207 -14.20 -11.60 10.19
N TYR A 208 -14.77 -12.46 11.04
CA TYR A 208 -15.55 -13.62 10.58
C TYR A 208 -16.77 -13.20 9.78
N PHE A 209 -17.51 -12.19 10.25
CA PHE A 209 -18.69 -11.69 9.56
C PHE A 209 -18.33 -11.05 8.21
N THR A 210 -17.30 -10.20 8.16
CA THR A 210 -16.92 -9.47 6.93
C THR A 210 -16.37 -10.42 5.85
N ASN A 211 -15.68 -11.49 6.26
CA ASN A 211 -15.05 -12.45 5.34
C ASN A 211 -15.90 -13.71 5.12
N ASN A 212 -17.20 -13.68 5.44
CA ASN A 212 -18.14 -14.78 5.26
C ASN A 212 -17.63 -16.13 5.82
N LYS A 213 -17.05 -16.09 7.04
CA LYS A 213 -16.61 -17.27 7.78
C LYS A 213 -17.78 -17.87 8.56
N ASP A 214 -17.50 -18.55 9.67
CA ASP A 214 -18.52 -19.14 10.55
C ASP A 214 -19.39 -18.05 11.21
N LEU A 215 -20.60 -17.89 10.69
CA LEU A 215 -21.55 -16.88 11.15
C LEU A 215 -22.07 -17.14 12.58
N PRO A 216 -22.45 -18.37 12.98
CA PRO A 216 -22.77 -18.67 14.38
C PRO A 216 -21.65 -18.31 15.36
N GLN A 217 -20.39 -18.62 15.04
CA GLN A 217 -19.26 -18.30 15.90
C GLN A 217 -19.03 -16.78 16.00
N ALA A 218 -19.21 -16.06 14.89
CA ALA A 218 -19.18 -14.60 14.90
C ALA A 218 -20.27 -14.02 15.82
N TYR A 219 -21.47 -14.61 15.81
CA TYR A 219 -22.57 -14.21 16.69
C TYR A 219 -22.24 -14.43 18.17
N GLU A 220 -21.73 -15.59 18.55
CA GLU A 220 -21.33 -15.89 19.93
C GLU A 220 -20.31 -14.87 20.45
N TRP A 221 -19.28 -14.55 19.65
CA TRP A 221 -18.27 -13.58 20.05
C TRP A 221 -18.80 -12.15 20.15
N ILE A 222 -19.61 -11.69 19.18
CA ILE A 222 -20.17 -10.34 19.27
C ILE A 222 -21.19 -10.21 20.41
N LYS A 223 -21.97 -11.26 20.66
CA LYS A 223 -22.89 -11.33 21.79
C LYS A 223 -22.12 -11.20 23.09
N ALA A 224 -21.09 -12.03 23.32
CA ALA A 224 -20.24 -11.94 24.50
C ALA A 224 -19.55 -10.57 24.67
N SER A 225 -19.05 -9.98 23.57
CA SER A 225 -18.46 -8.63 23.57
C SER A 225 -19.47 -7.57 24.03
N THR A 226 -20.67 -7.56 23.43
CA THR A 226 -21.70 -6.56 23.72
C THR A 226 -22.43 -6.76 25.05
N ASP A 227 -22.53 -8.00 25.53
CA ASP A 227 -23.07 -8.31 26.86
C ASP A 227 -22.10 -7.84 27.96
N SER A 228 -20.78 -7.85 27.70
CA SER A 228 -19.74 -7.41 28.64
C SER A 228 -19.45 -5.91 28.60
N ASP A 229 -19.23 -5.33 27.41
CA ASP A 229 -18.91 -3.90 27.23
C ASP A 229 -19.64 -3.33 26.01
N PRO A 230 -20.94 -3.01 26.14
CA PRO A 230 -21.73 -2.50 25.03
C PRO A 230 -21.23 -1.12 24.59
N LYS A 231 -20.92 -1.00 23.30
CA LYS A 231 -20.60 0.27 22.62
C LYS A 231 -21.50 0.44 21.41
N TYR A 232 -21.69 1.68 20.93
CA TYR A 232 -22.55 1.90 19.77
C TYR A 232 -22.06 1.11 18.54
N TRP A 233 -20.76 1.04 18.28
CA TRP A 233 -20.24 0.32 17.12
C TRP A 233 -20.28 -1.20 17.26
N THR A 234 -20.09 -1.75 18.46
CA THR A 234 -20.17 -3.20 18.70
C THR A 234 -21.62 -3.69 18.61
N MET A 235 -22.57 -2.93 19.16
CA MET A 235 -24.01 -3.19 19.00
C MET A 235 -24.47 -3.08 17.54
N HIS A 236 -23.88 -2.16 16.76
CA HIS A 236 -24.19 -2.07 15.32
C HIS A 236 -23.74 -3.34 14.58
N LEU A 237 -22.54 -3.84 14.87
CA LEU A 237 -22.07 -5.11 14.30
C LEU A 237 -22.96 -6.28 14.71
N ARG A 238 -23.36 -6.35 15.99
CA ARG A 238 -24.31 -7.36 16.49
C ARG A 238 -25.60 -7.38 15.68
N ALA A 239 -26.20 -6.21 15.48
CA ALA A 239 -27.42 -6.07 14.69
C ALA A 239 -27.25 -6.54 13.24
N LYS A 240 -26.10 -6.29 12.61
CA LYS A 240 -25.79 -6.79 11.26
C LYS A 240 -25.69 -8.31 11.22
N ILE A 241 -25.04 -8.90 12.22
CA ILE A 241 -24.89 -10.36 12.33
C ILE A 241 -26.25 -11.02 12.60
N GLU A 242 -27.04 -10.50 13.54
CA GLU A 242 -28.40 -10.96 13.84
C GLU A 242 -29.29 -10.92 12.59
N LEU A 243 -29.22 -9.83 11.81
CA LEU A 243 -29.97 -9.71 10.56
C LEU A 243 -29.51 -10.77 9.54
N ALA A 244 -28.20 -10.99 9.39
CA ALA A 244 -27.67 -12.01 8.47
C ALA A 244 -28.07 -13.44 8.89
N MET A 245 -28.31 -13.66 10.19
CA MET A 245 -28.85 -14.91 10.73
C MET A 245 -30.38 -15.01 10.62
N GLY A 246 -31.06 -13.98 10.13
CA GLY A 246 -32.53 -13.92 10.05
C GLY A 246 -33.23 -13.57 11.36
N LEU A 247 -32.49 -13.21 12.41
CA LEU A 247 -33.00 -12.82 13.73
C LEU A 247 -33.49 -11.36 13.70
N LYS A 248 -34.56 -11.10 12.95
CA LYS A 248 -35.02 -9.73 12.66
C LYS A 248 -35.40 -8.92 13.91
N THR A 249 -36.04 -9.55 14.89
CA THR A 249 -36.44 -8.88 16.14
C THR A 249 -35.21 -8.44 16.93
N ASP A 250 -34.26 -9.35 17.12
CA ASP A 250 -33.01 -9.09 17.85
C ASP A 250 -32.18 -8.03 17.14
N ALA A 251 -32.08 -8.12 15.81
CA ALA A 251 -31.38 -7.14 14.98
C ALA A 251 -31.98 -5.73 15.14
N LEU A 252 -33.31 -5.61 15.22
CA LEU A 252 -33.98 -4.33 15.41
C LEU A 252 -33.71 -3.76 16.80
N GLU A 253 -33.74 -4.60 17.84
CA GLU A 253 -33.41 -4.20 19.20
C GLU A 253 -31.96 -3.71 19.29
N SER A 254 -31.01 -4.51 18.80
CA SER A 254 -29.59 -4.18 18.78
C SER A 254 -29.29 -2.89 18.01
N ALA A 255 -29.92 -2.69 16.84
CA ALA A 255 -29.74 -1.48 16.03
C ALA A 255 -30.30 -0.23 16.74
N ASN A 256 -31.45 -0.34 17.40
CA ASN A 256 -32.02 0.78 18.16
C ASN A 256 -31.17 1.11 19.39
N LYS A 257 -30.66 0.10 20.10
CA LYS A 257 -29.73 0.29 21.23
C LYS A 257 -28.43 0.97 20.77
N SER A 258 -27.87 0.53 19.65
CA SER A 258 -26.71 1.16 19.01
C SER A 258 -26.98 2.63 18.65
N LYS A 259 -28.14 2.92 18.03
CA LYS A 259 -28.57 4.28 17.67
C LYS A 259 -28.64 5.19 18.89
N ALA A 260 -29.28 4.73 19.98
CA ALA A 260 -29.42 5.52 21.20
C ALA A 260 -28.05 5.89 21.80
N MET A 261 -27.14 4.93 21.92
CA MET A 261 -25.76 5.18 22.38
C MET A 261 -25.01 6.15 21.45
N ALA A 262 -25.19 6.05 20.13
CA ALA A 262 -24.56 6.95 19.17
C ALA A 262 -25.09 8.40 19.29
N MET A 263 -26.38 8.57 19.58
CA MET A 263 -26.97 9.89 19.84
C MET A 263 -26.40 10.52 21.12
N GLU A 264 -26.29 9.74 22.19
CA GLU A 264 -25.67 10.19 23.46
C GLU A 264 -24.20 10.58 23.26
N ALA A 265 -23.46 9.78 22.49
CA ALA A 265 -22.08 10.05 22.10
C ALA A 265 -21.94 11.18 21.04
N LYS A 266 -23.05 11.79 20.60
CA LYS A 266 -23.10 12.83 19.55
C LYS A 266 -22.39 12.41 18.24
N ASN A 267 -22.52 11.14 17.86
CA ASN A 267 -21.93 10.57 16.65
C ASN A 267 -23.00 10.40 15.54
N PRO A 268 -23.20 11.40 14.66
CA PRO A 268 -24.25 11.37 13.64
C PRO A 268 -24.04 10.26 12.59
N ASP A 269 -22.80 9.85 12.34
CA ASP A 269 -22.49 8.80 11.35
C ASP A 269 -23.10 7.46 11.77
N TYR A 270 -22.93 7.07 13.04
CA TYR A 270 -23.51 5.85 13.58
C TYR A 270 -25.03 5.94 13.79
N VAL A 271 -25.57 7.13 14.04
CA VAL A 271 -27.03 7.33 14.01
C VAL A 271 -27.57 6.99 12.61
N GLY A 272 -26.96 7.55 11.56
CA GLY A 272 -27.36 7.29 10.18
C GLY A 272 -27.15 5.83 9.74
N LEU A 273 -26.07 5.18 10.19
CA LEU A 273 -25.83 3.75 9.92
C LEU A 273 -26.95 2.87 10.49
N ASN A 274 -27.34 3.11 11.74
CA ASN A 274 -28.42 2.35 12.36
C ASN A 274 -29.79 2.65 11.76
N GLU A 275 -30.07 3.89 11.39
CA GLU A 275 -31.33 4.22 10.69
C GLU A 275 -31.46 3.49 9.35
N ARG A 276 -30.37 3.38 8.59
CA ARG A 276 -30.34 2.60 7.34
C ARG A 276 -30.55 1.12 7.62
N LEU A 277 -29.87 0.56 8.63
CA LEU A 277 -30.03 -0.85 9.01
C LEU A 277 -31.47 -1.17 9.48
N VAL A 278 -32.07 -0.31 10.30
CA VAL A 278 -33.47 -0.48 10.74
C VAL A 278 -34.43 -0.48 9.56
N LYS A 279 -34.19 0.35 8.53
CA LYS A 279 -35.00 0.35 7.30
C LYS A 279 -34.86 -0.93 6.48
N THR A 280 -33.73 -1.63 6.53
CA THR A 280 -33.57 -2.91 5.82
C THR A 280 -34.18 -4.11 6.53
N ILE A 281 -34.48 -3.99 7.84
CA ILE A 281 -35.08 -5.07 8.64
C ILE A 281 -36.61 -5.12 8.44
N LYS A 282 -37.23 -3.94 8.35
CA LYS A 282 -38.67 -3.75 8.13
C LYS A 282 -39.07 -4.11 6.70
#